data_AF-A0AAD6RYT4-F1
#
_entry.id   AF-A0AAD6RYT4-F1
#
_cell.length_a   1.000
_cell.length_b   1.000
_cell.length_c   1.000
_cell.angle_alpha   90.00
_cell.angle_beta   90.00
_cell.angle_gamma   90.00
#
_symmetry.space_group_name_H-M   'P 1'
#
loop_
_entity.id
_entity.type
_entity.pdbx_description
1 polymer ?
#
loop_
_entity_poly.entity_id
_entity_poly.type
_entity_poly.pdbx_seq_one_letter_code
_entity_poly.pdbx_strand_id
1 'polypeptide(L)'
;LRARLYSTERGSPSNTLVHTRTSRKQPSRYPCVESIMGGSRTQPHVHDVVVSVANGPYSAKFRVFFKRHQNLPHNGVLNLRGDVVVMRVGSKDPDSVVNLRSSDSRAMDFAIAQ
;
A
#
# COMPACT_ATOMS: atom_id res chain seq x y z
N LEU A 1 6.12 1.38 9.87
CA LEU A 1 6.40 2.39 8.83
C LEU A 1 5.11 3.08 8.44
N ARG A 2 5.15 4.34 8.01
CA ARG A 2 3.94 5.02 7.50
C ARG A 2 3.55 4.48 6.12
N ALA A 3 2.25 4.29 5.92
CA ALA A 3 1.62 3.88 4.68
C ALA A 3 0.44 4.79 4.37
N ARG A 4 -0.01 4.77 3.11
CA ARG A 4 -1.23 5.42 2.64
C ARG A 4 -2.34 4.36 2.58
N LEU A 5 -3.45 4.55 3.28
CA LEU A 5 -4.58 3.63 3.34
C LEU A 5 -5.80 4.25 2.65
N TYR A 6 -6.36 3.52 1.71
CA TYR A 6 -7.65 3.76 1.06
C TYR A 6 -8.62 2.73 1.63
N SER A 7 -9.31 3.11 2.71
CA SER A 7 -10.21 2.19 3.42
C SER A 7 -11.61 2.23 2.83
N THR A 8 -12.30 1.09 2.83
CA THR A 8 -13.73 1.04 2.50
C THR A 8 -14.63 1.74 3.52
N GLU A 9 -14.13 1.98 4.73
CA GLU A 9 -14.89 2.62 5.82
C GLU A 9 -14.77 4.15 5.79
N ARG A 10 -13.86 4.69 4.98
CA ARG A 10 -13.55 6.13 4.96
C ARG A 10 -13.73 6.69 3.56
N GLY A 11 -14.37 7.85 3.46
CA GLY A 11 -14.51 8.60 2.20
C GLY A 11 -13.25 9.34 1.75
N SER A 12 -12.12 9.18 2.44
CA SER A 12 -10.86 9.84 2.08
C SER A 12 -9.63 9.00 2.48
N PRO A 13 -8.53 9.12 1.72
CA PRO A 13 -7.30 8.40 2.02
C PRO A 13 -6.57 8.96 3.25
N SER A 14 -6.02 8.07 4.06
CA SER A 14 -5.40 8.39 5.34
C SER A 14 -3.98 7.85 5.46
N ASN A 15 -3.17 8.46 6.32
CA ASN A 15 -1.87 7.92 6.67
C ASN A 15 -2.00 7.01 7.89
N THR A 16 -1.44 5.80 7.82
CA THR A 16 -1.50 4.82 8.90
C THR A 16 -0.14 4.19 9.17
N LEU A 17 0.01 3.54 10.32
CA LEU A 17 1.21 2.78 10.68
C LEU A 17 1.03 1.31 10.33
N VAL A 18 1.97 0.79 9.55
CA VAL A 18 2.09 -0.64 9.22
C VAL A 18 3.28 -1.22 9.97
N HIS A 19 3.05 -2.29 10.73
CA HIS A 19 4.11 -3.05 11.37
C HIS A 19 4.94 -3.78 10.32
N THR A 20 6.23 -3.91 10.56
CA THR A 20 7.14 -4.62 9.66
C THR A 20 7.90 -5.70 10.40
N ARG A 21 8.06 -6.86 9.77
CA ARG A 21 8.95 -7.92 10.22
C ARG A 21 10.27 -7.83 9.45
N THR A 22 11.36 -8.13 10.14
CA THR A 22 12.68 -8.28 9.55
C THR A 22 13.28 -9.59 10.05
N SER A 23 14.13 -10.22 9.25
CA SER A 23 14.86 -11.41 9.64
C SER A 23 16.35 -11.17 9.50
N ARG A 24 17.18 -11.83 10.32
CA ARG A 24 18.64 -11.79 10.13
C ARG A 24 19.06 -12.38 8.77
N LYS A 25 18.27 -13.29 8.20
CA LYS A 25 18.51 -13.90 6.88
C LYS A 25 17.94 -13.07 5.72
N GLN A 26 17.01 -12.15 6.00
CA GLN A 26 16.37 -11.29 5.02
C GLN A 26 16.23 -9.89 5.64
N PRO A 27 17.23 -9.00 5.42
CA PRO A 27 17.22 -7.66 6.01
C PRO A 27 16.10 -6.78 5.43
N SER A 28 15.47 -7.20 4.33
CA SER A 28 14.30 -6.55 3.74
C SER A 28 13.13 -6.52 4.73
N ARG A 29 12.48 -5.36 4.81
CA ARG A 29 11.33 -5.16 5.70
C ARG A 29 10.08 -5.71 5.04
N TYR A 30 9.51 -6.74 5.62
CA TYR A 30 8.23 -7.30 5.20
C TYR A 30 7.08 -6.58 5.93
N PRO A 31 6.16 -5.89 5.22
CA PRO A 31 5.04 -5.21 5.85
C PRO A 31 3.89 -6.15 6.18
N CYS A 32 3.41 -6.10 7.43
CA CYS A 32 2.25 -6.85 7.88
C CYS A 32 0.97 -6.05 7.63
N VAL A 33 0.57 -5.92 6.36
CA VAL A 33 -0.61 -5.14 5.95
C VAL A 33 -1.93 -5.79 6.34
N GLU A 34 -1.93 -7.10 6.56
CA GLU A 34 -3.09 -7.88 6.98
C GLU A 34 -3.68 -7.41 8.30
N SER A 35 -2.87 -6.79 9.18
CA SER A 35 -3.33 -6.29 10.47
C SER A 35 -4.16 -5.01 10.37
N ILE A 36 -4.12 -4.32 9.22
CA ILE A 36 -4.83 -3.05 9.00
C ILE A 36 -5.87 -3.13 7.87
N MET A 37 -5.88 -4.23 7.12
CA MET A 37 -6.84 -4.46 6.03
C MET A 37 -7.99 -5.33 6.52
N GLY A 38 -9.22 -4.90 6.23
CA GLY A 38 -10.43 -5.66 6.50
C GLY A 38 -10.62 -6.87 5.58
N GLY A 39 -11.77 -7.53 5.72
CA GLY A 39 -12.23 -8.54 4.77
C GLY A 39 -11.48 -9.87 4.79
N SER A 40 -10.67 -10.17 5.81
CA SER A 40 -9.89 -11.42 5.90
C SER A 40 -10.75 -12.70 5.92
N ARG A 41 -12.00 -12.62 6.39
CA ARG A 41 -12.96 -13.74 6.30
C ARG A 41 -13.39 -14.01 4.86
N THR A 42 -13.49 -12.97 4.03
CA THR A 42 -13.93 -13.05 2.64
C THR A 42 -12.77 -13.40 1.71
N GLN A 43 -11.61 -12.77 1.94
CA GLN A 43 -10.39 -13.03 1.19
C GLN A 43 -9.21 -13.00 2.17
N PRO A 44 -8.64 -14.17 2.52
CA PRO A 44 -7.56 -14.25 3.51
C PRO A 44 -6.24 -13.72 2.97
N HIS A 45 -5.96 -13.92 1.69
CA HIS A 45 -4.71 -13.52 1.05
C HIS A 45 -4.74 -12.06 0.60
N VAL A 46 -3.63 -11.36 0.77
CA VAL A 46 -3.39 -10.02 0.23
C VAL A 46 -2.54 -10.15 -1.03
N HIS A 47 -2.94 -9.45 -2.08
CA HIS A 47 -2.15 -9.33 -3.30
C HIS A 47 -1.30 -8.06 -3.24
N ASP A 48 -0.12 -8.08 -3.87
CA ASP A 48 0.69 -6.90 -4.02
C ASP A 48 1.26 -6.73 -5.43
N VAL A 49 1.43 -5.48 -5.84
CA VAL A 49 2.08 -5.09 -7.09
C VAL A 49 3.01 -3.91 -6.84
N VAL A 50 4.07 -3.78 -7.65
CA VAL A 50 4.97 -2.62 -7.59
C VAL A 50 4.67 -1.69 -8.76
N VAL A 51 4.31 -0.45 -8.44
CA VAL A 51 4.04 0.63 -9.39
C VAL A 51 5.19 1.62 -9.38
N SER A 52 5.64 2.05 -10.54
CA SER A 52 6.65 3.12 -10.68
C SER A 52 5.97 4.39 -11.18
N VAL A 53 6.15 5.51 -10.46
CA VAL A 53 5.68 6.83 -10.87
C VAL A 53 6.88 7.68 -11.23
N ALA A 54 6.92 8.16 -12.47
CA ALA A 54 7.90 9.12 -12.95
C ALA A 54 7.34 10.54 -12.84
N ASN A 55 8.13 11.45 -12.29
CA ASN A 55 7.86 12.89 -12.22
C ASN A 55 9.12 13.65 -12.67
N GLY A 56 9.21 13.88 -13.98
CA GLY A 56 10.41 14.43 -14.61
C GLY A 56 11.63 13.50 -14.39
N PRO A 57 12.77 14.01 -13.87
CA PRO A 57 13.96 13.18 -13.65
C PRO A 57 13.84 12.27 -12.42
N TYR A 58 12.79 12.42 -11.61
CA TYR A 58 12.59 11.66 -10.38
C TYR A 58 11.64 10.49 -10.61
N SER A 59 12.05 9.28 -10.24
CA SER A 59 11.17 8.11 -10.17
C SER A 59 10.98 7.62 -8.74
N ALA A 60 9.75 7.29 -8.40
CA ALA A 60 9.40 6.67 -7.12
C ALA A 60 8.73 5.32 -7.37
N LYS A 61 9.06 4.34 -6.53
CA LYS A 61 8.43 3.02 -6.56
C LYS A 61 7.53 2.86 -5.34
N PHE A 62 6.34 2.34 -5.58
CA PHE A 62 5.32 2.10 -4.57
C PHE A 62 4.87 0.64 -4.64
N ARG A 63 4.79 -0.01 -3.49
CA ARG A 63 4.18 -1.33 -3.38
C ARG A 63 2.73 -1.13 -2.94
N VAL A 64 1.81 -1.62 -3.76
CA VAL A 64 0.37 -1.49 -3.59
C VAL A 64 -0.16 -2.84 -3.16
N PHE A 65 -0.70 -2.90 -1.96
CA PHE A 65 -1.33 -4.08 -1.37
C PHE A 65 -2.84 -3.93 -1.47
N PHE A 66 -3.53 -4.96 -1.92
CA PHE A 66 -4.98 -4.91 -2.10
C PHE A 66 -5.61 -6.30 -1.94
N LYS A 67 -6.90 -6.28 -1.63
CA LYS A 67 -7.80 -7.41 -1.77
C LYS A 67 -8.84 -7.05 -2.82
N ARG A 68 -9.21 -7.99 -3.68
CA ARG A 68 -10.16 -7.76 -4.78
C ARG A 68 -11.07 -8.97 -4.87
N HIS A 69 -12.18 -8.91 -4.13
CA HIS A 69 -13.21 -9.91 -4.14
C HIS A 69 -14.59 -9.25 -4.21
N GLN A 70 -15.53 -9.86 -4.95
CA GLN A 70 -16.86 -9.30 -5.22
C GLN A 70 -17.69 -9.03 -3.95
N ASN A 71 -17.47 -9.82 -2.89
CA ASN A 71 -18.15 -9.67 -1.59
C ASN A 71 -17.42 -8.73 -0.62
N LEU A 72 -16.35 -8.05 -1.04
CA LEU A 72 -15.74 -7.00 -0.22
C LEU A 72 -16.55 -5.70 -0.35
N PRO A 73 -16.56 -4.85 0.69
CA PRO A 73 -17.21 -3.55 0.64
C PRO A 73 -16.65 -2.67 -0.49
N HIS A 74 -17.48 -1.78 -1.02
CA HIS A 74 -17.05 -0.81 -2.02
C HIS A 74 -16.13 0.22 -1.37
N ASN A 75 -15.02 0.55 -2.04
CA ASN A 75 -14.13 1.61 -1.63
C ASN A 75 -14.66 2.93 -2.21
N GLY A 76 -15.01 3.90 -1.37
CA GLY A 76 -15.56 5.17 -1.87
C GLY A 76 -14.51 6.07 -2.53
N VAL A 77 -13.23 5.83 -2.22
CA VAL A 77 -12.10 6.62 -2.75
C VAL A 77 -11.62 6.07 -4.08
N LEU A 78 -11.66 4.75 -4.22
CA LEU A 78 -11.18 4.01 -5.38
C LEU A 78 -12.36 3.25 -5.95
N ASN A 79 -12.65 3.36 -7.24
CA ASN A 79 -13.78 2.65 -7.87
C ASN A 79 -13.53 1.12 -7.98
N LEU A 80 -13.31 0.47 -6.84
CA LEU A 80 -12.97 -0.94 -6.63
C LEU A 80 -13.57 -1.41 -5.30
N ARG A 81 -13.46 -2.71 -5.02
CA ARG A 81 -13.89 -3.31 -3.74
C ARG A 81 -12.69 -3.72 -2.90
N GLY A 82 -12.77 -3.48 -1.60
CA GLY A 82 -11.72 -3.78 -0.63
C GLY A 82 -10.80 -2.61 -0.29
N ASP A 83 -10.02 -2.80 0.77
CA ASP A 83 -9.01 -1.83 1.19
C ASP A 83 -7.78 -1.90 0.28
N VAL A 84 -7.13 -0.75 0.11
CA VAL A 84 -5.83 -0.64 -0.57
C VAL A 84 -4.83 0.05 0.36
N VAL A 85 -3.63 -0.51 0.46
CA VAL A 85 -2.52 0.05 1.23
C VAL A 85 -1.35 0.30 0.29
N VAL A 86 -0.81 1.50 0.31
CA VAL A 86 0.35 1.87 -0.51
C VAL A 86 1.52 2.21 0.39
N MET A 87 2.66 1.61 0.10
CA MET A 87 3.92 1.84 0.82
C MET A 87 5.03 2.22 -0.15
N ARG A 88 5.98 3.02 0.31
CA ARG A 88 7.16 3.37 -0.49
C ARG A 88 8.16 2.20 -0.51
N VAL A 89 8.67 1.89 -1.69
CA VAL A 89 9.76 0.93 -1.88
C VAL A 89 11.12 1.61 -1.71
N GLY A 90 12.08 0.91 -1.11
CA GLY A 90 13.45 1.37 -0.96
C GLY A 90 14.15 1.55 -2.30
N SER A 91 14.97 2.59 -2.46
CA SER A 91 15.72 2.80 -3.70
C SER A 91 16.83 1.77 -3.93
N LYS A 92 17.39 1.22 -2.83
CA LYS A 92 18.46 0.22 -2.86
C LYS A 92 17.96 -1.23 -2.85
N ASP A 93 16.76 -1.44 -2.32
CA ASP A 93 16.17 -2.76 -2.14
C ASP A 93 14.70 -2.71 -2.60
N PRO A 94 14.37 -3.27 -3.78
CA PRO A 94 13.03 -3.26 -4.35
C PRO A 94 12.03 -4.13 -3.57
N ASP A 95 12.52 -5.02 -2.71
CA ASP A 95 11.71 -5.91 -1.89
C ASP A 95 11.42 -5.34 -0.50
N SER A 96 12.12 -4.28 -0.12
CA SER A 96 11.96 -3.64 1.18
C SER A 96 11.11 -2.37 1.09
N VAL A 97 10.27 -2.19 2.10
CA VAL A 97 9.50 -0.95 2.27
C VAL A 97 10.21 0.04 3.20
N VAL A 98 10.02 1.33 2.94
CA VAL A 98 10.59 2.44 3.70
C VAL A 98 9.51 3.41 4.17
N ASN A 99 9.86 4.30 5.09
CA ASN A 99 8.91 5.28 5.61
C ASN A 99 8.47 6.25 4.50
N LEU A 100 7.19 6.61 4.52
CA LEU A 100 6.58 7.58 3.63
C LEU A 100 7.18 8.98 3.88
N ARG A 101 7.58 9.69 2.82
CA ARG A 101 8.00 11.10 2.90
C ARG A 101 6.79 12.00 2.71
N SER A 102 6.82 13.22 3.26
CA SER A 102 5.70 14.18 3.15
C SER A 102 5.26 14.44 1.71
N SER A 103 6.19 14.42 0.75
CA SER A 103 5.93 14.62 -0.68
C SER A 103 5.28 13.43 -1.39
N ASP A 104 5.30 12.23 -0.79
CA ASP A 104 4.96 10.99 -1.50
C ASP A 104 3.46 10.77 -1.64
N SER A 105 2.66 11.35 -0.76
CA SER A 105 1.20 11.15 -0.74
C SER A 105 0.56 11.47 -2.09
N ARG A 106 0.95 12.58 -2.73
CA ARG A 106 0.41 12.98 -4.04
C ARG A 106 0.80 12.02 -5.16
N ALA A 107 2.03 11.51 -5.12
CA ALA A 107 2.51 10.53 -6.10
C ALA A 107 1.83 9.17 -5.90
N MET A 108 1.55 8.77 -4.65
CA MET A 108 0.78 7.57 -4.35
C MET A 108 -0.67 7.70 -4.80
N ASP A 109 -1.32 8.82 -4.49
CA ASP A 109 -2.69 9.10 -4.93
C ASP A 109 -2.79 9.10 -6.47
N PHE A 110 -1.77 9.59 -7.19
CA PHE A 110 -1.67 9.47 -8.65
C PHE A 110 -1.47 8.02 -9.11
N ALA A 111 -0.59 7.25 -8.45
CA ALA A 111 -0.23 5.88 -8.82
C ALA A 111 -1.44 4.93 -8.85
N ILE A 112 -2.38 5.14 -7.93
CA ILE A 112 -3.56 4.30 -7.71
C ILE A 112 -4.83 4.82 -8.38
N ALA A 113 -4.78 6.01 -8.99
CA ALA A 113 -5.87 6.58 -9.77
C ALA A 113 -5.78 6.28 -11.28
N GLN A 114 -4.71 5.58 -11.71
CA GLN A 114 -4.57 5.04 -13.08
C GLN A 114 -5.38 3.75 -13.23
#